data_AF-A0A2M7FBV3-F1
#
_entry.id   AF-A0A2M7FBV3-F1
#
_cell.length_a   1.000
_cell.length_b   1.000
_cell.length_c   1.000
_cell.angle_alpha   90.00
_cell.angle_beta   90.00
_cell.angle_gamma   90.00
#
_symmetry.space_group_name_H-M   'P 1'
#
loop_
_entity.id
_entity.type
_entity.pdbx_description
1 polymer ?
#
loop_
_entity_poly.entity_id
_entity_poly.type
_entity_poly.pdbx_seq_one_letter_code
_entity_poly.pdbx_strand_id
1 'polypeptide(L)' 'WGSFSRTILLPQEIDADASSASAKDGLVTIILPKLDKAKHTKLRVKAG' A
#
# COMPACT_ATOMS: atom_id res chain seq x y z
N TRP A 1 -4.07 -27.43 -14.29
CA TRP A 1 -4.15 -25.99 -13.97
C TRP A 1 -4.28 -25.86 -12.47
N GLY A 2 -3.35 -25.15 -11.81
CA GLY A 2 -3.20 -25.14 -10.35
C GLY A 2 -3.28 -23.73 -9.78
N SER A 3 -3.22 -23.61 -8.45
CA SER A 3 -3.21 -22.32 -7.76
C SER A 3 -1.90 -21.55 -8.00
N PHE A 4 -2.01 -20.23 -8.03
CA PHE A 4 -0.86 -19.32 -8.15
C PHE A 4 -0.80 -18.43 -6.92
N SER A 5 0.38 -18.30 -6.32
CA SER A 5 0.63 -17.39 -5.21
C SER A 5 2.07 -16.89 -5.25
N ARG A 6 2.27 -15.61 -4.96
CA ARG A 6 3.57 -14.95 -4.86
C ARG A 6 3.54 -13.97 -3.69
N THR A 7 4.62 -13.96 -2.93
CA THR A 7 4.87 -12.99 -1.87
C THR A 7 6.12 -12.21 -2.24
N ILE A 8 6.06 -10.88 -2.14
CA ILE A 8 7.16 -9.98 -2.48
C ILE A 8 7.39 -9.04 -1.30
N LEU A 9 8.65 -8.88 -0.90
CA LEU A 9 9.03 -7.93 0.13
C LEU A 9 9.03 -6.53 -0.46
N LEU A 10 8.32 -5.61 0.19
CA LEU A 10 8.29 -4.21 -0.21
C LEU A 10 9.49 -3.48 0.41
N PRO A 11 10.15 -2.58 -0.35
CA PRO A 11 11.32 -1.86 0.15
C PRO A 11 10.97 -0.78 1.19
N GLN A 12 9.69 -0.44 1.34
CA GLN A 12 9.21 0.59 2.26
C GLN A 12 7.70 0.46 2.51
N GLU A 13 7.20 1.20 3.49
CA GLU A 13 5.79 1.32 3.81
C GLU A 13 4.96 1.93 2.66
N ILE A 14 3.74 1.43 2.53
CA ILE A 14 2.76 1.81 1.51
C ILE A 14 1.43 2.20 2.18
N ASP A 15 0.61 2.95 1.45
CA ASP A 15 -0.77 3.24 1.82
C ASP A 15 -1.68 2.13 1.27
N ALA A 16 -2.13 1.23 2.14
CA ALA A 16 -2.94 0.09 1.77
C ALA A 16 -4.35 0.51 1.32
N ASP A 17 -4.90 1.57 1.92
CA ASP A 17 -6.25 2.05 1.61
C ASP A 17 -6.31 2.72 0.23
N ALA A 18 -5.21 3.34 -0.19
CA ALA A 18 -5.07 3.95 -1.51
C ALA A 18 -4.55 3.00 -2.61
N SER A 19 -4.26 1.75 -2.28
CA SER A 19 -3.73 0.77 -3.23
C SER A 19 -4.80 0.25 -4.20
N SER A 20 -4.42 -0.09 -5.43
CA SER A 20 -5.34 -0.61 -6.45
C SER A 20 -4.73 -1.73 -7.27
N ALA A 21 -5.59 -2.57 -7.83
CA ALA A 21 -5.19 -3.67 -8.71
C ALA A 21 -6.11 -3.75 -9.92
N SER A 22 -5.55 -4.10 -11.08
CA SER A 22 -6.31 -4.39 -12.30
C SER A 22 -5.72 -5.59 -13.03
N ALA A 23 -6.58 -6.32 -13.73
CA ALA A 23 -6.19 -7.45 -14.56
C ALA A 23 -6.73 -7.23 -15.97
N LYS A 24 -5.83 -7.20 -16.97
CA LYS A 24 -6.21 -6.98 -18.37
C LYS A 24 -5.21 -7.68 -19.29
N ASP A 25 -5.72 -8.31 -20.35
CA ASP A 25 -4.92 -8.96 -21.39
C ASP A 25 -3.87 -9.96 -20.85
N GLY A 26 -4.22 -10.69 -19.79
CA GLY A 26 -3.34 -11.68 -19.15
C GLY A 26 -2.27 -11.09 -18.21
N LEU A 27 -2.30 -9.79 -17.93
CA LEU A 27 -1.38 -9.11 -17.04
C LEU A 27 -2.09 -8.56 -15.79
N VAL A 28 -1.49 -8.77 -14.63
CA VAL A 28 -1.93 -8.19 -13.35
C VAL A 28 -1.06 -7.00 -13.02
N THR A 29 -1.67 -5.83 -12.89
CA THR A 29 -1.01 -4.58 -12.48
C THR A 29 -1.48 -4.22 -11.08
N ILE A 30 -0.54 -4.01 -10.16
CA ILE A 30 -0.81 -3.59 -8.78
C ILE A 30 -0.10 -2.25 -8.55
N ILE A 31 -0.85 -1.24 -8.16
CA ILE A 31 -0.34 0.09 -7.82
C ILE A 31 -0.37 0.22 -6.31
N LEU A 32 0.81 0.34 -5.70
CA LEU A 32 1.02 0.48 -4.25
C LEU A 32 1.62 1.87 -3.95
N PRO A 33 0.81 2.88 -3.64
CA PRO A 33 1.31 4.21 -3.30
C PRO A 33 2.18 4.17 -2.05
N LYS A 34 3.27 4.94 -2.07
CA LYS A 34 4.16 5.08 -0.90
C LYS A 34 3.42 5.80 0.23
N LEU A 35 3.63 5.35 1.47
CA LEU A 35 3.07 6.06 2.63
C LEU A 35 3.76 7.42 2.79
N ASP A 36 2.97 8.49 2.85
CA ASP A 36 3.48 9.84 3.07
C ASP A 36 3.83 10.06 4.55
N LYS A 37 5.11 9.86 4.88
CA LYS A 37 5.64 10.06 6.24
C LYS A 37 5.70 11.54 6.66
N ALA A 38 5.50 12.49 5.75
CA ALA A 38 5.48 13.92 6.07
C ALA A 38 4.11 14.38 6.61
N LYS A 39 3.06 13.56 6.53
CA LYS A 39 1.81 13.76 7.28
C LYS A 39 2.07 13.49 8.77
N HIS A 40 2.75 14.43 9.43
CA HIS A 40 2.84 14.47 10.88
C HIS A 40 1.45 14.72 11.45
N THR A 41 0.83 13.68 12.02
CA THR A 41 -0.28 13.85 12.96
C THR A 41 0.28 14.62 14.16
N LYS A 42 0.13 15.95 14.17
CA LYS A 42 0.45 16.77 15.34
C LYS A 42 -0.48 16.36 16.48
N LEU A 43 0.01 15.48 17.33
CA LEU A 43 -0.68 15.06 18.55
C LEU A 43 -0.70 16.24 19.51
N ARG A 44 -1.83 16.96 19.56
CA ARG A 44 -2.02 18.10 20.47
C ARG A 44 -2.34 17.56 21.86
N VAL A 45 -1.36 17.61 22.77
CA VAL A 45 -1.58 17.28 24.19
C VAL A 45 -2.54 18.32 24.77
N LYS A 46 -3.70 17.90 25.28
CA LYS A 46 -4.55 18.74 26.13
C LYS A 46 -4.02 18.62 27.56
N ALA A 47 -3.51 19.72 28.12
CA ALA A 47 -3.35 19.85 29.56
C ALA A 47 -4.70 20.24 30.15
N GLY A 48 -5.12 19.51 31.20
CA GLY A 48 -6.28 19.84 32.03
C GLY A 48 -5.92 20.83 33.12
#